data_AF-A0A519W007-F1
#
_entry.id   AF-A0A519W007-F1
#
_cell.length_a   1.000
_cell.length_b   1.000
_cell.length_c   1.000
_cell.angle_alpha   90.00
_cell.angle_beta   90.00
_cell.angle_gamma   90.00
#
_symmetry.space_group_name_H-M   'P 1'
#
loop_
_entity.id
_entity.type
_entity.pdbx_description
1 polymer ?
#
loop_
_entity_poly.entity_id
_entity_poly.type
_entity_poly.pdbx_seq_one_letter_code
_entity_poly.pdbx_strand_id
1 'polypeptide(L)'
;MTQLSTALAKVQNFQTFLVKKEIHTEDLITIMNKNTAKESLLEMQSIKSLKAGFEVLRDEFDVIIVDVNSLKDFNIAKEWLLFTEKNIAVFEYGNTIDDTDKEHLDYIKKLPGFLGWALNKVQEQN
;
A
#
# COMPACT_ATOMS: atom_id res chain seq x y z
N MET A 1 -27.83 19.49 14.93
CA MET A 1 -26.39 19.58 14.61
C MET A 1 -25.70 18.41 15.26
N THR A 2 -25.60 17.30 14.53
CA THR A 2 -24.96 16.07 14.99
C THR A 2 -23.46 16.28 14.93
N GLN A 3 -22.80 16.36 16.09
CA GLN A 3 -21.35 16.23 16.14
C GLN A 3 -21.04 14.79 15.76
N LEU A 4 -20.66 14.57 14.49
CA LEU A 4 -19.98 13.35 14.09
C LEU A 4 -18.72 13.27 14.96
N SER A 5 -18.64 12.21 15.76
CA SER A 5 -17.49 11.87 16.57
C SER A 5 -16.26 11.75 15.69
N THR A 6 -15.42 12.78 15.71
CA THR A 6 -14.03 12.72 15.29
C THR A 6 -13.25 11.88 16.32
N ALA A 7 -13.62 10.61 16.47
CA ALA A 7 -12.67 9.60 16.95
C ALA A 7 -11.64 9.46 15.81
N LEU A 8 -10.67 10.38 15.82
CA LEU A 8 -9.52 10.33 14.95
C LEU A 8 -8.83 9.01 15.25
N ALA A 9 -9.01 8.01 14.38
CA ALA A 9 -8.16 6.82 14.35
C ALA A 9 -6.73 7.31 14.56
N LYS A 10 -6.12 6.92 15.69
CA LYS A 10 -4.85 7.48 16.14
C LYS A 10 -3.81 7.13 15.08
N VAL A 11 -3.50 8.10 14.23
CA VAL A 11 -2.64 7.89 13.06
C VAL A 11 -1.27 7.44 13.56
N GLN A 12 -0.92 6.21 13.21
CA GLN A 12 0.35 5.60 13.62
C GLN A 12 1.38 5.78 12.53
N ASN A 13 2.65 5.81 12.92
CA ASN A 13 3.76 5.92 11.99
C ASN A 13 4.37 4.53 11.75
N PHE A 14 4.44 4.12 10.48
CA PHE A 14 4.93 2.79 10.09
C PHE A 14 6.39 2.57 10.50
N GLN A 15 7.25 3.60 10.41
CA GLN A 15 8.65 3.50 10.83
C GLN A 15 8.80 3.20 12.32
N THR A 16 8.02 3.90 13.14
CA THR A 16 8.00 3.68 14.59
C THR A 16 7.53 2.27 14.91
N PHE A 17 6.49 1.79 14.22
CA PHE A 17 6.03 0.41 14.32
C PHE A 17 7.14 -0.58 13.94
N LEU A 18 7.86 -0.36 12.84
CA LEU A 18 8.92 -1.28 12.42
C LEU A 18 10.02 -1.46 13.46
N VAL A 19 10.30 -0.42 14.26
CA VAL A 19 11.31 -0.45 15.33
C VAL A 19 10.76 -1.06 16.62
N LYS A 20 9.58 -0.61 17.07
CA LYS A 20 9.03 -0.99 18.38
C LYS A 20 8.20 -2.27 18.35
N LYS A 21 7.64 -2.61 17.20
CA LYS A 21 6.64 -3.67 17.00
C LYS A 21 5.39 -3.51 17.87
N GLU A 22 5.07 -2.28 18.25
CA GLU A 22 3.88 -1.93 19.02
C GLU A 22 2.79 -1.42 18.08
N ILE A 23 1.59 -2.02 18.18
CA ILE A 23 0.38 -1.59 17.48
C ILE A 23 -0.59 -1.06 18.53
N HIS A 24 -1.10 0.15 18.34
CA HIS A 24 -2.20 0.66 19.14
C HIS A 24 -3.51 0.44 18.39
N THR A 25 -4.19 -0.67 18.66
CA THR A 25 -5.49 -0.97 18.07
C THR A 25 -6.59 -0.25 18.86
N GLU A 26 -7.07 0.87 18.33
CA GLU A 26 -8.36 1.44 18.72
C GLU A 26 -9.23 1.41 17.47
N ASP A 27 -10.46 0.86 17.57
CA ASP A 27 -11.43 0.63 16.49
C ASP A 27 -11.13 -0.50 15.48
N LEU A 28 -12.05 -0.74 14.55
CA LEU A 28 -11.98 -1.78 13.50
C LEU A 28 -10.96 -1.48 12.40
N ILE A 29 -10.46 -0.24 12.31
CA ILE A 29 -9.59 0.22 11.23
C ILE A 29 -8.41 0.97 11.83
N THR A 30 -7.20 0.46 11.60
CA THR A 30 -5.94 1.14 11.96
C THR A 30 -5.32 1.78 10.73
N ILE A 31 -4.97 3.08 10.83
CA ILE A 31 -4.29 3.80 9.76
C ILE A 31 -2.82 3.99 10.14
N MET A 32 -1.92 3.47 9.30
CA MET A 32 -0.47 3.65 9.41
C MET A 32 0.07 4.48 8.25
N ASN A 33 0.65 5.64 8.57
CA ASN A 33 1.30 6.50 7.60
C ASN A 33 2.80 6.19 7.52
N LYS A 34 3.33 6.15 6.30
CA LYS A 34 4.77 6.27 6.08
C LYS A 34 5.18 7.75 6.10
N ASN A 35 6.40 8.03 6.56
CA ASN A 35 7.00 9.35 6.38
C ASN A 35 6.90 9.83 4.90
N THR A 36 6.69 11.13 4.72
CA THR A 36 6.43 11.77 3.41
C THR A 36 7.66 11.83 2.51
N ALA A 37 8.85 11.58 3.05
CA ALA A 37 10.04 11.39 2.23
C ALA A 37 9.85 10.14 1.34
N LYS A 38 10.24 10.22 0.06
CA LYS A 38 10.26 9.06 -0.87
C LYS A 38 11.40 8.09 -0.49
N GLU A 39 11.41 7.64 0.76
CA GLU A 39 12.41 6.72 1.29
C GLU A 39 12.05 5.28 0.89
N SER A 40 13.07 4.52 0.46
CA SER A 40 12.94 3.09 0.18
C SER A 40 12.74 2.32 1.49
N LEU A 41 11.89 1.29 1.46
CA LEU A 41 11.70 0.39 2.61
C LEU A 41 13.03 -0.26 3.01
N LEU A 42 13.81 -0.64 2.00
CA LEU A 42 15.09 -1.32 2.20
C LEU A 42 16.19 -0.37 2.70
N GLU A 43 16.07 0.93 2.44
CA GLU A 43 16.93 1.95 3.07
C GLU A 43 16.60 2.12 4.56
N MET A 44 15.33 1.98 4.92
CA MET A 44 14.86 2.22 6.28
C MET A 44 15.13 1.06 7.23
N GLN A 45 15.00 -0.18 6.74
CA GLN A 45 15.13 -1.39 7.55
C GLN A 45 15.64 -2.58 6.73
N SER A 46 16.27 -3.54 7.41
CA SER A 46 16.67 -4.79 6.78
C SER A 46 15.46 -5.59 6.31
N ILE A 47 15.61 -6.39 5.24
CA ILE A 47 14.54 -7.28 4.74
C ILE A 47 14.01 -8.23 5.83
N LYS A 48 14.88 -8.68 6.75
CA LYS A 48 14.50 -9.54 7.88
C LYS A 48 13.60 -8.77 8.86
N SER A 49 13.96 -7.53 9.18
CA SER A 49 13.18 -6.67 10.08
C SER A 49 11.82 -6.28 9.50
N LEU A 50 11.77 -6.04 8.18
CA LEU A 50 10.54 -5.76 7.44
C LEU A 50 9.61 -6.98 7.45
N LYS A 51 10.13 -8.17 7.08
CA LYS A 51 9.35 -9.42 7.15
C LYS A 51 8.76 -9.64 8.54
N ALA A 52 9.57 -9.54 9.58
CA ALA A 52 9.09 -9.67 10.97
C ALA A 52 8.03 -8.61 11.33
N GLY A 53 8.11 -7.39 10.79
CA GLY A 53 7.08 -6.38 10.96
C GLY A 53 5.77 -6.76 10.28
N PHE A 54 5.83 -7.21 9.02
CA PHE A 54 4.65 -7.65 8.29
C PHE A 54 4.02 -8.91 8.91
N GLU A 55 4.80 -9.83 9.48
CA GLU A 55 4.23 -10.97 10.23
C GLU A 55 3.40 -10.49 11.42
N VAL A 56 3.91 -9.54 12.22
CA VAL A 56 3.14 -8.98 13.35
C VAL A 56 1.83 -8.32 12.86
N LEU A 57 1.85 -7.65 11.70
CA LEU A 57 0.62 -7.10 11.12
C LEU A 57 -0.36 -8.19 10.67
N ARG A 58 0.14 -9.28 10.07
CA ARG A 58 -0.72 -10.40 9.62
C ARG A 58 -1.38 -11.12 10.79
N ASP A 59 -0.71 -11.22 11.92
CA ASP A 59 -1.26 -11.86 13.12
C ASP A 59 -2.37 -11.01 13.76
N GLU A 60 -2.32 -9.68 13.58
CA GLU A 60 -3.25 -8.73 14.21
C GLU A 60 -4.46 -8.36 13.34
N PHE A 61 -4.30 -8.33 12.00
CA PHE A 61 -5.33 -7.83 11.09
C PHE A 61 -5.79 -8.90 10.10
N ASP A 62 -7.12 -9.00 9.92
CA ASP A 62 -7.71 -9.86 8.88
C ASP A 62 -7.33 -9.42 7.46
N VAL A 63 -7.25 -8.09 7.25
CA VAL A 63 -6.95 -7.47 5.96
C VAL A 63 -6.03 -6.28 6.15
N ILE A 64 -4.94 -6.25 5.38
CA ILE A 64 -4.00 -5.14 5.31
C ILE A 64 -4.05 -4.57 3.89
N ILE A 65 -4.38 -3.29 3.76
CA ILE A 65 -4.34 -2.57 2.49
C ILE A 65 -3.11 -1.67 2.51
N VAL A 66 -2.24 -1.84 1.52
CA VAL A 66 -1.05 -1.02 1.33
C VAL A 66 -1.24 -0.15 0.10
N ASP A 67 -1.26 1.16 0.29
CA ASP A 67 -1.18 2.10 -0.82
C ASP A 67 0.28 2.18 -1.31
N VAL A 68 0.49 1.76 -2.56
CA VAL A 68 1.81 1.67 -3.17
C VAL A 68 1.99 2.80 -4.17
N ASN A 69 3.20 3.35 -4.23
CA ASN A 69 3.59 4.33 -5.24
C ASN A 69 3.19 3.91 -6.66
N SER A 70 2.97 4.90 -7.53
CA SER A 70 2.80 4.66 -8.96
C SER A 70 3.94 3.79 -9.50
N LEU A 71 3.62 2.91 -10.44
CA LEU A 71 4.60 2.05 -11.09
C LEU A 71 5.63 2.83 -11.91
N LYS A 72 5.37 4.11 -12.20
CA LYS A 72 6.35 5.05 -12.74
C LYS A 72 7.51 5.30 -11.75
N ASP A 73 7.25 5.21 -10.44
CA ASP A 73 8.26 5.12 -9.38
C ASP A 73 8.67 3.64 -9.15
N PHE A 74 9.04 2.94 -10.22
CA PHE A 74 9.12 1.46 -10.29
C PHE A 74 9.94 0.81 -9.18
N ASN A 75 11.12 1.36 -8.85
CA ASN A 75 12.00 0.80 -7.82
C ASN A 75 11.34 0.80 -6.44
N ILE A 76 10.67 1.90 -6.08
CA ILE A 76 9.98 2.01 -4.79
C ILE A 76 8.78 1.07 -4.76
N ALA A 77 7.98 1.04 -5.84
CA ALA A 77 6.82 0.17 -5.93
C ALA A 77 7.20 -1.31 -5.78
N LYS A 78 8.32 -1.74 -6.40
CA LYS A 78 8.82 -3.13 -6.29
C LYS A 78 9.07 -3.56 -4.85
N GLU A 79 9.64 -2.69 -4.02
CA GLU A 79 9.96 -3.06 -2.64
C GLU A 79 8.71 -3.35 -1.84
N TRP A 80 7.66 -2.54 -1.98
CA TRP A 80 6.36 -2.79 -1.34
C TRP A 80 5.72 -4.08 -1.85
N LEU A 81 5.80 -4.33 -3.17
CA LEU A 81 5.26 -5.54 -3.80
C LEU A 81 5.95 -6.84 -3.34
N LEU A 82 7.14 -6.77 -2.72
CA LEU A 82 7.79 -7.94 -2.09
C LEU A 82 7.08 -8.43 -0.82
N PHE A 83 6.25 -7.58 -0.21
CA PHE A 83 5.59 -7.86 1.07
C PHE A 83 4.08 -8.07 0.92
N THR A 84 3.52 -7.88 -0.29
CA THR A 84 2.10 -8.09 -0.57
C THR A 84 1.85 -9.48 -1.15
N GLU A 85 0.73 -10.09 -0.76
CA GLU A 85 0.32 -11.41 -1.23
C GLU A 85 -0.59 -11.33 -2.46
N LYS A 86 -1.38 -10.25 -2.54
CA LYS A 86 -2.33 -9.95 -3.59
C LYS A 86 -2.13 -8.53 -4.07
N ASN A 87 -2.24 -8.32 -5.38
CA ASN A 87 -1.96 -7.03 -6.00
C ASN A 87 -3.06 -6.66 -6.99
N ILE A 88 -3.53 -5.42 -6.92
CA ILE A 88 -4.50 -4.84 -7.87
C ILE A 88 -3.88 -3.57 -8.44
N ALA A 89 -3.87 -3.44 -9.76
CA ALA A 89 -3.45 -2.21 -10.41
C ALA A 89 -4.65 -1.28 -10.62
N VAL A 90 -4.51 0.00 -10.30
CA VAL A 90 -5.58 0.99 -10.47
C VAL A 90 -5.22 1.92 -11.63
N PHE A 91 -6.12 2.05 -12.60
CA PHE A 91 -5.97 2.94 -13.75
C PHE A 91 -7.07 3.98 -13.76
N GLU A 92 -6.71 5.21 -14.10
CA GLU A 92 -7.69 6.26 -14.37
C GLU A 92 -8.34 6.03 -15.74
N TYR A 93 -9.66 6.04 -15.76
CA TYR A 93 -10.46 5.88 -16.97
C TYR A 93 -10.16 6.99 -17.99
N GLY A 94 -10.07 6.61 -19.27
CA GLY A 94 -9.81 7.55 -20.38
C GLY A 94 -8.33 7.88 -20.62
N ASN A 95 -7.42 7.46 -19.73
CA ASN A 95 -5.99 7.65 -19.95
C ASN A 95 -5.40 6.60 -20.91
N THR A 96 -4.46 7.04 -21.74
CA THR A 96 -3.71 6.17 -22.65
C THR A 96 -2.53 5.52 -21.93
N ILE A 97 -2.27 4.25 -22.23
CA ILE A 97 -1.10 3.50 -21.78
C ILE A 97 0.03 3.70 -22.80
N ASP A 98 1.13 4.32 -22.39
CA ASP A 98 2.32 4.47 -23.23
C ASP A 98 3.20 3.20 -23.22
N ASP A 99 4.28 3.17 -24.01
CA ASP A 99 5.15 1.99 -24.08
C ASP A 99 5.87 1.69 -22.76
N THR A 100 6.16 2.71 -21.94
CA THR A 100 6.76 2.51 -20.61
C THR A 100 5.75 1.89 -19.65
N ASP A 101 4.49 2.34 -19.71
CA ASP A 101 3.39 1.75 -18.94
C ASP A 101 3.14 0.28 -19.33
N LYS A 102 3.35 -0.10 -20.60
CA LYS A 102 3.30 -1.52 -21.03
C LYS A 102 4.37 -2.36 -20.36
N GLU A 103 5.60 -1.88 -20.26
CA GLU A 103 6.68 -2.59 -19.58
C GLU A 103 6.37 -2.81 -18.09
N HIS A 104 5.83 -1.79 -17.41
CA HIS A 104 5.38 -1.89 -16.02
C HIS A 104 4.23 -2.88 -15.85
N LEU A 105 3.26 -2.87 -16.77
CA LEU A 105 2.15 -3.82 -16.80
C LEU A 105 2.63 -5.26 -16.98
N ASP A 106 3.57 -5.48 -17.90
CA ASP A 106 4.11 -6.80 -18.17
C ASP A 106 4.91 -7.34 -16.99
N TYR A 107 5.56 -6.47 -16.21
CA TYR A 107 6.15 -6.84 -14.93
C TYR A 107 5.09 -7.33 -13.93
N ILE A 108 4.03 -6.55 -13.71
CA ILE A 108 3.03 -6.86 -12.66
C ILE A 108 2.19 -8.08 -13.01
N LYS A 109 1.84 -8.26 -14.28
CA LYS A 109 1.11 -9.44 -14.74
C LYS A 109 1.86 -10.74 -14.45
N LYS A 110 3.19 -10.67 -14.36
CA LYS A 110 4.06 -11.81 -14.03
C LYS A 110 4.25 -11.99 -12.52
N LEU A 111 3.83 -11.02 -11.70
CA LEU A 111 3.93 -11.15 -10.25
C LEU A 111 2.93 -12.19 -9.72
N PRO A 112 3.36 -13.06 -8.80
CA PRO A 112 2.43 -13.94 -8.11
C PRO A 112 1.39 -13.12 -7.35
N GLY A 113 0.13 -13.57 -7.41
CA GLY A 113 -0.96 -12.91 -6.68
C GLY A 113 -1.53 -11.66 -7.34
N PHE A 114 -1.14 -11.31 -8.57
CA PHE A 114 -1.84 -10.28 -9.32
C PHE A 114 -3.29 -10.68 -9.60
N LEU A 115 -4.24 -9.87 -9.11
CA LEU A 115 -5.67 -10.14 -9.20
C LEU A 115 -6.33 -9.49 -10.43
N GLY A 116 -5.63 -8.56 -11.09
CA GLY A 116 -6.16 -7.79 -12.21
C GLY A 116 -6.12 -6.29 -11.94
N TRP A 117 -7.00 -5.56 -12.63
CA TRP A 117 -7.04 -4.10 -12.57
C TRP A 117 -8.42 -3.55 -12.26
N ALA A 118 -8.43 -2.35 -11.69
CA ALA A 118 -9.62 -1.54 -11.48
C ALA A 118 -9.52 -0.24 -12.28
N LEU A 119 -10.61 0.11 -12.98
CA LEU A 119 -10.75 1.43 -13.61
C LEU A 119 -11.41 2.38 -12.61
N ASN A 120 -10.72 3.46 -12.29
CA ASN A 120 -11.19 4.50 -11.39
C ASN A 120 -11.59 5.76 -12.17
N LYS A 121 -12.42 6.62 -11.56
CA LYS A 121 -12.92 7.88 -12.14
C LYS A 121 -13.68 7.69 -13.46
N VAL A 122 -14.34 6.55 -13.63
CA VAL A 122 -15.28 6.35 -14.74
C VAL A 122 -16.40 7.38 -14.58
N GLN A 123 -16.62 8.20 -15.62
CA GLN A 123 -17.74 9.13 -15.62
C GLN A 123 -19.01 8.35 -15.95
N GLU A 124 -20.04 8.51 -15.13
CA GLU A 124 -21.36 7.98 -15.45
C GLU A 124 -21.91 8.71 -16.68
N GLN A 125 -22.39 7.95 -17.66
CA GLN A 125 -23.13 8.51 -18.79
C GLN A 125 -24.53 8.89 -18.27
N ASN A 126 -24.72 10.18 -17.96
CA ASN A 126 -26.05 10.78 -17.79
C ASN A 126 -26.51 11.40 -19.11
#